data_AF-A0A3S4HLF6-F1
#
_entry.id   AF-A0A3S4HLF6-F1
#
_cell.length_a   1.000
_cell.length_b   1.000
_cell.length_c   1.000
_cell.angle_alpha   90.00
_cell.angle_beta   90.00
_cell.angle_gamma   90.00
#
_symmetry.space_group_name_H-M   'P 1'
#
loop_
_entity.id
_entity.type
_entity.pdbx_description
1 polymer ?
#
loop_
_entity_poly.entity_id
_entity_poly.type
_entity_poly.pdbx_seq_one_letter_code
_entity_poly.pdbx_strand_id
1 'polypeptide(L)'
;MMRYAVYYAARPDSALWRAGCEWLGYDAAGGAQLPRPDVEGVEAGELACLTREAARYGWHATLKAPFALRPGVGEDACFFRPACWRGGFSRSP
;
A
#
# COMPACT_ATOMS: atom_id res chain seq x y z
N MET A 1 -7.68 -12.97 16.09
CA MET A 1 -7.22 -13.74 14.91
C MET A 1 -6.41 -12.80 14.04
N MET A 2 -5.16 -13.13 13.70
CA MET A 2 -4.29 -12.27 12.90
C MET A 2 -4.54 -12.49 11.40
N ARG A 3 -4.59 -11.39 10.64
CA ARG A 3 -4.79 -11.39 9.18
C ARG A 3 -3.61 -10.67 8.55
N TYR A 4 -3.09 -11.26 7.48
CA TYR A 4 -1.92 -10.76 6.76
C TYR A 4 -2.34 -10.39 5.35
N ALA A 5 -1.80 -9.31 4.82
CA ALA A 5 -2.00 -8.90 3.44
C ALA A 5 -0.64 -8.59 2.81
N VAL A 6 -0.55 -8.73 1.49
CA VAL A 6 0.67 -8.41 0.74
C VAL A 6 0.37 -7.25 -0.18
N TYR A 7 1.18 -6.21 -0.06
CA TYR A 7 1.10 -5.01 -0.88
C TYR A 7 2.41 -4.83 -1.65
N TYR A 8 2.30 -4.35 -2.87
CA TYR A 8 3.43 -3.82 -3.62
C TYR A 8 3.60 -2.35 -3.25
N ALA A 9 4.75 -2.01 -2.68
CA ALA A 9 5.21 -0.64 -2.54
C ALA A 9 6.23 -0.35 -3.65
N ALA A 10 6.06 0.77 -4.34
CA ALA A 10 7.02 1.19 -5.35
C ALA A 10 8.39 1.49 -4.69
N ARG A 11 9.47 1.37 -5.45
CA ARG A 11 10.82 1.65 -4.93
C ARG A 11 10.94 3.12 -4.49
N PRO A 12 11.55 3.42 -3.33
CA PRO A 12 11.76 4.79 -2.85
C PRO A 12 12.81 5.49 -3.73
N ASP A 13 12.37 6.17 -4.79
CA ASP A 13 13.14 6.82 -5.87
C ASP A 13 12.50 6.63 -7.26
N SER A 14 11.52 5.73 -7.38
CA SER A 14 10.79 5.53 -8.63
C SER A 14 9.87 6.71 -8.95
N ALA A 15 9.59 6.92 -10.24
CA ALA A 15 8.62 7.94 -10.67
C ALA A 15 7.23 7.71 -10.05
N LEU A 16 6.82 6.45 -9.92
CA LEU A 16 5.55 6.08 -9.27
C LEU A 16 5.54 6.45 -7.78
N TRP A 17 6.64 6.26 -7.07
CA TRP A 17 6.77 6.67 -5.68
C TRP A 17 6.65 8.19 -5.52
N ARG A 18 7.38 8.96 -6.35
CA ARG A 18 7.33 10.43 -6.31
C ARG A 18 5.94 10.97 -6.59
N ALA A 19 5.33 10.51 -7.70
CA ALA A 19 3.97 10.89 -8.06
C ALA A 19 3.00 10.60 -6.91
N GLY A 20 3.20 9.48 -6.20
CA GLY A 20 2.33 9.16 -5.09
C GLY A 20 2.55 9.92 -3.80
N CYS A 21 3.80 10.24 -3.49
CA CYS A 21 4.11 11.13 -2.39
C CYS A 21 3.52 12.53 -2.63
N GLU A 22 3.57 13.03 -3.86
CA GLU A 22 2.96 14.31 -4.24
C GLU A 22 1.43 14.28 -4.12
N TRP A 23 0.76 13.30 -4.73
CA TRP A 23 -0.70 13.19 -4.67
C TRP A 23 -1.24 13.04 -3.24
N LEU A 24 -0.56 12.23 -2.42
CA LEU A 24 -0.95 11.99 -1.03
C LEU A 24 -0.47 13.10 -0.08
N GLY A 25 0.48 13.92 -0.52
CA GLY A 25 1.17 14.94 0.28
C GLY A 25 2.03 14.36 1.41
N TYR A 26 2.43 13.08 1.31
CA TYR A 26 3.17 12.38 2.35
C TYR A 26 4.06 11.27 1.79
N ASP A 27 5.32 11.24 2.21
CA ASP A 27 6.26 10.16 1.97
C ASP A 27 6.19 9.15 3.12
N ALA A 28 5.62 7.98 2.85
CA ALA A 28 5.45 6.92 3.85
C ALA A 28 6.75 6.20 4.24
N ALA A 29 7.84 6.33 3.46
CA ALA A 29 9.13 5.74 3.77
C ALA A 29 10.04 6.71 4.55
N GLY A 30 10.06 7.99 4.14
CA GLY A 30 10.87 9.03 4.76
C GLY A 30 10.16 9.82 5.87
N GLY A 31 8.82 9.75 5.95
CA GLY A 31 8.01 10.49 6.91
C GLY A 31 7.83 11.98 6.58
N ALA A 32 8.23 12.43 5.40
CA ALA A 32 8.16 13.82 5.00
C ALA A 32 6.76 14.22 4.51
N GLN A 33 6.34 15.46 4.80
CA GLN A 33 5.16 16.08 4.17
C GLN A 33 5.59 16.68 2.83
N LEU A 34 4.77 16.52 1.80
CA LEU A 34 5.02 17.07 0.46
C LEU A 34 3.89 18.01 0.03
N PRO A 35 4.21 19.04 -0.78
CA PRO A 35 3.18 19.83 -1.44
C PRO A 35 2.37 18.91 -2.36
N ARG A 36 1.03 19.08 -2.31
CA ARG A 36 0.10 18.38 -3.20
C ARG A 36 -0.01 19.14 -4.52
N PRO A 37 -0.33 18.44 -5.63
CA PRO A 37 -0.63 19.11 -6.89
C PRO A 37 -1.87 19.98 -6.75
N ASP A 38 -1.88 21.11 -7.45
CA ASP A 38 -3.08 21.90 -7.66
C ASP A 38 -3.94 21.23 -8.73
N VAL A 39 -5.21 20.96 -8.41
CA VAL A 39 -6.14 20.26 -9.29
C VAL A 39 -7.28 21.20 -9.58
N GLU A 40 -7.40 21.62 -10.85
CA GLU A 40 -8.43 22.55 -11.29
C GLU A 40 -9.83 22.05 -10.88
N GLY A 41 -10.58 22.88 -10.15
CA GLY A 41 -11.91 22.55 -9.65
C GLY A 41 -11.95 21.72 -8.36
N VAL A 42 -10.81 21.46 -7.72
CA VAL A 42 -10.74 20.79 -6.40
C VAL A 42 -9.95 21.65 -5.43
N GLU A 43 -10.59 22.06 -4.34
CA GLU A 43 -9.90 22.82 -3.29
C GLU A 43 -8.83 21.96 -2.60
N ALA A 44 -7.69 22.56 -2.24
CA ALA A 44 -6.56 21.83 -1.67
C ALA A 44 -6.93 21.05 -0.37
N GLY A 45 -7.83 21.62 0.44
CA GLY A 45 -8.35 20.96 1.64
C GLY A 45 -9.25 19.76 1.35
N GLU A 46 -9.99 19.81 0.23
CA GLU A 46 -10.83 18.71 -0.23
C GLU A 46 -9.97 17.55 -0.73
N LEU A 47 -8.94 17.84 -1.54
CA LEU A 47 -7.98 16.82 -1.98
C LEU A 47 -7.29 16.14 -0.80
N ALA A 48 -6.86 16.91 0.21
CA ALA A 48 -6.26 16.37 1.43
C ALA A 48 -7.25 15.47 2.20
N CYS A 49 -8.53 15.85 2.25
CA CYS A 49 -9.57 15.05 2.90
C CYS A 49 -9.80 13.72 2.16
N LEU A 50 -9.95 13.77 0.82
CA LEU A 50 -10.18 12.60 -0.04
C LEU A 50 -9.03 11.60 0.01
N THR A 51 -7.79 12.09 0.12
CA THR A 51 -6.58 11.25 0.11
C THR A 51 -6.12 10.80 1.50
N ARG A 52 -6.74 11.28 2.59
CA ARG A 52 -6.27 11.07 3.97
C ARG A 52 -6.07 9.61 4.36
N GLU A 53 -7.02 8.74 4.03
CA GLU A 53 -6.92 7.32 4.35
C GLU A 53 -5.81 6.63 3.54
N ALA A 54 -5.65 7.00 2.26
CA ALA A 54 -4.58 6.46 1.42
C ALA A 54 -3.20 6.96 1.87
N ALA A 55 -3.08 8.22 2.28
CA ALA A 55 -1.83 8.82 2.76
C ALA A 55 -1.27 8.10 3.99
N ARG A 56 -2.13 7.51 4.84
CA ARG A 56 -1.71 6.74 6.02
C ARG A 56 -0.89 5.50 5.67
N TYR A 57 -1.20 4.86 4.55
CA TYR A 57 -0.57 3.61 4.14
C TYR A 57 0.41 3.78 2.96
N GLY A 58 0.37 4.94 2.30
CA GLY A 58 1.16 5.24 1.13
C GLY A 58 0.56 4.65 -0.15
N TRP A 59 1.10 5.04 -1.30
CA TRP A 59 0.62 4.54 -2.59
C TRP A 59 1.17 3.13 -2.83
N HIS A 60 0.32 2.13 -2.55
CA HIS A 60 0.64 0.73 -2.73
C HIS A 60 -0.47 -0.02 -3.47
N ALA A 61 -0.10 -1.06 -4.23
CA ALA A 61 -1.06 -1.94 -4.88
C ALA A 61 -1.28 -3.21 -4.05
N THR A 62 -2.54 -3.59 -3.83
CA THR A 62 -2.84 -4.87 -3.17
C THR A 62 -2.44 -6.02 -4.08
N LEU A 63 -1.44 -6.81 -3.69
CA LEU A 63 -1.06 -8.04 -4.39
C LEU A 63 -1.88 -9.23 -3.91
N LYS A 64 -2.11 -9.32 -2.60
CA LYS A 64 -2.96 -10.35 -2.01
C LYS A 64 -3.81 -9.79 -0.87
N ALA A 65 -5.12 -9.96 -1.01
CA ALA A 65 -6.12 -9.57 -0.02
C ALA A 65 -5.91 -10.28 1.32
N PRO A 66 -6.40 -9.72 2.45
CA PRO A 66 -6.08 -10.23 3.77
C PRO A 66 -6.46 -11.71 3.96
N PHE A 67 -5.49 -12.53 4.36
CA PHE A 67 -5.60 -13.98 4.56
C PHE A 67 -5.12 -14.40 5.96
N ALA A 68 -5.49 -15.61 6.36
CA ALA A 68 -4.93 -16.26 7.55
C ALA A 68 -3.75 -17.17 7.16
N LEU A 69 -2.76 -17.29 8.04
CA LEU A 69 -1.70 -18.28 7.88
C LEU A 69 -2.29 -19.70 7.95
N ARG A 70 -1.61 -20.66 7.32
CA ARG A 70 -1.93 -22.07 7.55
C ARG A 70 -1.57 -22.44 9.00
N PRO A 71 -2.33 -23.36 9.63
CA PRO A 71 -1.95 -23.89 10.94
C PRO A 71 -0.51 -24.41 10.94
N GLY A 72 0.26 -24.08 11.97
CA GLY A 72 1.66 -24.53 12.12
C GLY A 72 2.71 -23.73 11.32
N VAL A 73 2.32 -22.66 10.62
CA VAL A 73 3.25 -21.77 9.91
C VAL A 73 3.53 -20.52 10.73
N GLY A 74 4.80 -20.29 11.06
CA GLY A 74 5.30 -19.05 11.65
C GLY A 74 5.32 -17.89 10.65
N GLU A 75 5.28 -16.66 11.14
CA GLU A 75 5.24 -15.45 10.31
C GLU A 75 6.49 -15.32 9.40
N ASP A 76 7.64 -15.72 9.92
CA ASP A 76 8.95 -15.76 9.26
C ASP A 76 8.96 -16.66 8.01
N ALA A 77 8.24 -17.77 8.05
CA ALA A 77 8.18 -18.73 6.94
C ALA A 77 7.31 -18.25 5.76
N CYS A 78 6.59 -17.13 5.92
CA CYS A 78 5.61 -16.64 4.96
C CYS A 78 6.13 -15.57 4.01
N PHE A 79 7.30 -14.97 4.31
CA PHE A 79 7.92 -13.97 3.44
C PHE A 79 8.27 -14.63 2.10
N PHE A 80 7.60 -14.22 1.03
CA PHE A 80 7.82 -14.71 -0.35
C PHE A 80 7.51 -16.19 -0.64
N ARG A 81 6.82 -16.92 0.25
CA ARG A 81 6.44 -18.34 0.00
C ARG A 81 4.93 -18.49 -0.24
N PRO A 82 4.46 -18.57 -1.50
CA PRO A 82 3.03 -18.65 -1.84
C PRO A 82 2.32 -19.85 -1.18
N ALA A 83 3.06 -20.93 -0.96
CA ALA A 83 2.60 -22.17 -0.34
C ALA A 83 2.33 -22.07 1.17
N CYS A 84 2.56 -20.92 1.81
CA CYS A 84 2.30 -20.75 3.23
C CYS A 84 0.92 -20.13 3.51
N TRP A 85 0.29 -19.55 2.51
CA TRP A 85 -0.97 -18.81 2.67
C TRP A 85 -2.16 -19.74 2.51
N ARG A 86 -3.24 -19.57 3.31
CA ARG A 86 -4.53 -20.16 2.94
C ARG A 86 -5.01 -19.55 1.61
N GLY A 87 -5.59 -20.37 0.74
CA GLY A 87 -6.21 -19.93 -0.53
C GLY A 87 -5.28 -19.69 -1.73
N GLY A 88 -3.96 -19.90 -1.63
CA GLY A 88 -3.03 -19.75 -2.77
C GLY A 88 -3.01 -18.35 -3.42
N PHE A 89 -2.24 -18.15 -4.48
CA PHE A 89 -2.42 -17.04 -5.42
C PHE A 89 -3.35 -17.60 -6.50
N SER A 90 -4.67 -17.51 -6.33
CA SER A 90 -5.57 -17.81 -7.43
C SER A 90 -5.35 -16.72 -8.47
N ARG A 91 -4.81 -17.07 -9.64
CA ARG A 91 -4.95 -16.19 -10.81
C ARG A 91 -6.45 -16.07 -11.04
N SER A 92 -7.00 -14.87 -10.86
CA SER A 92 -8.29 -14.57 -11.47
C SER A 92 -8.09 -14.68 -12.99
N PRO A 93 -9.00 -15.35 -13.73
CA PRO A 93 -8.90 -15.49 -15.17
C PRO A 93 -8.90 -14.13 -15.89
#